data_AF-A0A849ZG45-F1
#
_entry.id   AF-A0A849ZG45-F1
#
_cell.length_a   1.000
_cell.length_b   1.000
_cell.length_c   1.000
_cell.angle_alpha   90.00
_cell.angle_beta   90.00
_cell.angle_gamma   90.00
#
_symmetry.space_group_name_H-M   'P 1'
#
loop_
_entity.id
_entity.type
_entity.pdbx_description
1 polymer ?
#
loop_
_entity_poly.entity_id
_entity_poly.type
_entity_poly.pdbx_seq_one_letter_code
_entity_poly.pdbx_strand_id
1 'polypeptide(L)'
;MEDGGKIDINLAGQLFRIAPPQGDATRLRRAAAIVCDKVREIEKAGVVATNRSALLAALEIALELLEVRESPSGLSDGDVAAGRGRLEAMIARIDQELAT
;
A
#
# COMPACT_ATOMS: atom_id res chain seq x y z
N MET A 1 -27.41 2.62 -4.86
CA MET A 1 -27.23 1.58 -3.84
C MET A 1 -25.72 1.34 -3.76
N GLU A 2 -25.06 1.98 -2.80
CA GLU A 2 -23.61 1.90 -2.62
C GLU A 2 -23.24 0.51 -2.07
N ASP A 3 -22.84 -0.40 -2.96
CA ASP A 3 -22.00 -1.52 -2.56
C ASP A 3 -20.64 -0.91 -2.20
N GLY A 4 -20.51 -0.46 -0.95
CA GLY A 4 -19.30 0.19 -0.45
C GLY A 4 -18.10 -0.68 -0.80
N GLY A 5 -17.23 -0.18 -1.68
CA GLY A 5 -16.36 -0.92 -2.63
C GLY A 5 -15.46 -2.02 -2.05
N LYS A 6 -16.05 -3.06 -1.47
CA LYS A 6 -15.38 -4.23 -0.92
C LYS A 6 -14.98 -5.16 -2.05
N ILE A 7 -13.77 -5.70 -1.95
CA ILE A 7 -13.24 -6.69 -2.88
C ILE A 7 -13.02 -8.02 -2.17
N ASP A 8 -13.15 -9.10 -2.95
CA ASP A 8 -12.88 -10.45 -2.48
C ASP A 8 -11.38 -10.76 -2.59
N ILE A 9 -10.82 -11.31 -1.51
CA ILE A 9 -9.41 -11.66 -1.35
C ILE A 9 -9.31 -13.05 -0.75
N ASN A 10 -8.45 -13.89 -1.33
CA ASN A 10 -8.12 -15.18 -0.78
C ASN A 10 -6.85 -15.06 0.08
N LEU A 11 -6.96 -15.39 1.37
CA LEU A 11 -5.83 -15.50 2.30
C LEU A 11 -5.76 -16.93 2.81
N ALA A 12 -4.65 -17.63 2.54
CA ALA A 12 -4.40 -18.99 3.01
C ALA A 12 -5.57 -19.98 2.72
N GLY A 13 -6.22 -19.86 1.55
CA GLY A 13 -7.33 -20.72 1.16
C GLY A 13 -8.70 -20.27 1.67
N GLN A 14 -8.77 -19.18 2.43
CA GLN A 14 -10.01 -18.60 2.95
C GLN A 14 -10.38 -17.32 2.20
N LEU A 15 -11.67 -17.17 1.87
CA LEU A 15 -12.18 -15.99 1.17
C LEU A 15 -12.61 -14.89 2.15
N PHE A 16 -12.13 -13.67 1.93
CA PHE A 16 -12.43 -12.48 2.72
C PHE A 16 -13.00 -11.38 1.82
N ARG A 17 -14.03 -10.68 2.28
CA ARG A 17 -14.59 -9.50 1.62
C ARG A 17 -14.22 -8.24 2.41
N ILE A 18 -13.27 -7.47 1.90
CA ILE A 18 -12.62 -6.36 2.61
C ILE A 18 -12.69 -5.08 1.76
N ALA A 19 -12.96 -3.94 2.40
CA ALA A 19 -12.89 -2.65 1.73
C ALA A 19 -11.43 -2.21 1.65
N PRO A 20 -10.90 -1.87 0.46
CA PRO A 20 -9.54 -1.39 0.34
C PRO A 20 -9.37 -0.06 1.08
N PRO A 21 -8.32 0.09 1.89
CA PRO A 21 -8.01 1.37 2.50
C PRO A 21 -7.76 2.39 1.40
N GLN A 22 -8.36 3.58 1.54
CA GLN A 22 -8.25 4.69 0.58
C GLN A 22 -8.78 4.37 -0.83
N GLY A 23 -9.51 3.27 -1.01
CA GLY A 23 -10.00 2.84 -2.32
C GLY A 23 -8.96 2.13 -3.19
N ASP A 24 -7.74 1.91 -2.70
CA ASP A 24 -6.67 1.26 -3.48
C ASP A 24 -6.74 -0.28 -3.37
N ALA A 25 -7.48 -0.89 -4.29
CA ALA A 25 -7.57 -2.34 -4.44
C ALA A 25 -6.23 -3.00 -4.76
N THR A 26 -5.31 -2.30 -5.44
CA THR A 26 -4.02 -2.85 -5.86
C THR A 26 -3.10 -3.02 -4.66
N ARG A 27 -3.06 -2.01 -3.77
CA ARG A 27 -2.30 -2.07 -2.52
C ARG A 27 -2.78 -3.19 -1.61
N LEU A 28 -4.10 -3.35 -1.48
CA LEU A 28 -4.68 -4.44 -0.68
C LEU A 28 -4.32 -5.84 -1.24
N ARG A 29 -4.35 -6.02 -2.57
CA ARG A 29 -3.90 -7.27 -3.21
C ARG A 29 -2.42 -7.56 -3.00
N ARG A 30 -1.56 -6.53 -3.03
CA ARG A 30 -0.12 -6.67 -2.76
C ARG A 30 0.15 -7.09 -1.31
N ALA A 31 -0.52 -6.48 -0.35
CA ALA A 31 -0.41 -6.88 1.06
C ALA A 31 -0.88 -8.32 1.28
N ALA A 32 -1.99 -8.71 0.66
CA ALA A 32 -2.49 -10.09 0.73
C ALA A 32 -1.48 -11.12 0.21
N ALA A 33 -0.77 -10.82 -0.88
CA ALA A 33 0.28 -11.69 -1.39
C ALA A 33 1.43 -11.88 -0.37
N ILE A 34 1.87 -10.80 0.29
CA ILE A 34 2.91 -10.85 1.33
C ILE A 34 2.48 -11.77 2.49
N VAL A 35 1.24 -11.62 2.96
CA VAL A 35 0.70 -12.46 4.04
C VAL A 35 0.65 -13.93 3.60
N CYS A 36 0.14 -14.21 2.40
CA CYS A 36 0.06 -15.58 1.88
C CYS A 36 1.43 -16.25 1.75
N ASP A 37 2.44 -15.52 1.27
CA ASP A 37 3.81 -16.03 1.19
C ASP A 37 4.36 -16.38 2.57
N LYS A 38 4.10 -15.51 3.57
CA LYS A 38 4.55 -15.76 4.94
C LYS A 38 3.82 -16.94 5.60
N VAL A 39 2.51 -17.06 5.39
CA VAL A 39 1.73 -18.20 5.88
C VAL A 39 2.26 -19.50 5.28
N ARG A 40 2.51 -19.52 3.97
CA ARG A 40 3.06 -20.71 3.29
C ARG A 40 4.46 -21.07 3.80
N GLU A 41 5.29 -20.10 4.17
CA GLU A 41 6.60 -20.33 4.80
C GLU A 41 6.45 -21.00 6.17
N ILE A 42 5.50 -20.54 6.98
CA ILE A 42 5.21 -21.05 8.33
C ILE A 42 4.56 -22.44 8.27
N GLU A 43 3.68 -22.69 7.29
CA GLU A 43 3.08 -24.00 7.05
C GLU A 43 4.11 -25.05 6.66
N LYS A 44 5.11 -24.69 5.85
CA LYS A 44 6.26 -25.58 5.56
C LYS A 44 7.05 -25.96 6.81
N ALA A 45 7.05 -25.10 7.83
CA ALA A 45 7.65 -25.38 9.14
C ALA A 45 6.73 -26.21 10.06
N GLY A 46 5.54 -26.63 9.58
CA GLY A 46 4.59 -27.48 10.31
C GLY A 46 3.63 -26.70 11.22
N VAL A 47 3.60 -25.37 11.15
CA VAL A 47 2.73 -24.53 11.97
C VAL A 47 1.53 -24.08 11.14
N VAL A 48 0.31 -24.41 11.60
CA VAL A 48 -0.94 -24.02 10.93
C VAL A 48 -1.40 -22.65 11.43
N ALA A 49 -1.58 -21.69 10.53
CA ALA A 49 -2.00 -20.33 10.83
C ALA A 49 -3.46 -20.07 10.40
N THR A 50 -4.45 -20.62 11.11
CA THR A 50 -5.87 -20.61 10.67
C THR A 50 -6.81 -19.67 11.44
N ASN A 51 -6.29 -18.61 12.10
CA ASN A 51 -7.15 -17.66 12.80
C ASN A 51 -7.40 -16.37 11.98
N ARG A 52 -8.69 -16.05 11.76
CA ARG A 52 -9.20 -14.86 11.07
C ARG A 52 -8.63 -13.54 11.62
N SER A 53 -8.57 -13.38 12.95
CA SER A 53 -8.06 -12.14 13.56
C SER A 53 -6.56 -11.98 13.35
N ALA A 54 -5.81 -13.09 13.36
CA ALA A 54 -4.37 -13.07 13.09
C ALA A 54 -4.08 -12.76 11.62
N LEU A 55 -4.88 -13.31 10.70
CA LEU A 55 -4.76 -13.03 9.26
C LEU A 55 -5.10 -11.56 8.93
N LEU A 56 -6.12 -10.98 9.58
CA LEU A 56 -6.44 -9.56 9.43
C LEU A 56 -5.34 -8.65 9.99
N ALA A 57 -4.82 -8.96 11.18
CA ALA A 57 -3.70 -8.19 11.77
C ALA A 57 -2.43 -8.29 10.91
N ALA A 58 -2.10 -9.47 10.39
CA ALA A 58 -0.97 -9.64 9.48
C ALA A 58 -1.15 -8.84 8.19
N LEU A 59 -2.39 -8.75 7.66
CA LEU A 59 -2.70 -7.94 6.49
C LEU A 59 -2.54 -6.45 6.75
N GLU A 60 -2.99 -5.97 7.91
CA GLU A 60 -2.84 -4.58 8.34
C GLU A 60 -1.36 -4.20 8.47
N ILE A 61 -0.55 -5.05 9.11
CA ILE A 61 0.90 -4.87 9.20
C ILE A 61 1.57 -4.88 7.81
N ALA A 62 1.12 -5.76 6.89
CA ALA A 62 1.65 -5.79 5.54
C ALA A 62 1.31 -4.51 4.74
N LEU A 63 0.15 -3.90 4.99
CA LEU A 63 -0.23 -2.62 4.41
C LEU A 63 0.65 -1.48 4.93
N GLU A 64 0.89 -1.40 6.25
CA GLU A 64 1.82 -0.43 6.85
C GLU A 64 3.24 -0.59 6.30
N LEU A 65 3.70 -1.85 6.14
CA LEU A 65 5.02 -2.14 5.58
C LEU A 65 5.16 -1.64 4.13
N LEU A 66 4.10 -1.76 3.32
CA LEU A 66 4.10 -1.22 1.95
C LEU A 66 4.18 0.31 1.96
N GLU A 67 3.46 0.98 2.86
CA GLU A 67 3.52 2.43 3.05
C GLU A 67 4.93 2.90 3.39
N VAL A 68 5.61 2.21 4.31
CA VAL A 68 7.00 2.52 4.69
C VAL A 68 7.96 2.28 3.52
N ARG A 69 7.73 1.26 2.69
CA ARG A 69 8.58 0.93 1.53
C ARG A 69 8.37 1.85 0.34
N GLU A 70 7.15 2.30 0.10
CA GLU A 70 6.79 3.19 -1.01
C GLU A 70 7.15 4.65 -0.69
N SER A 71 7.28 5.01 0.60
CA SER A 71 7.73 6.33 1.08
C SER A 71 9.07 6.27 1.85
N PRO A 72 10.17 5.79 1.25
CA PRO A 72 11.45 5.59 1.95
C PRO A 72 12.11 6.90 2.39
N SER A 73 11.72 8.03 1.80
CA SER A 73 12.17 9.38 2.16
C SER A 73 11.31 10.05 3.24
N GLY A 74 10.22 9.41 3.70
CA GLY A 74 9.22 10.03 4.58
C GLY A 74 8.36 11.10 3.90
N LEU A 75 8.51 11.28 2.58
CA LEU A 75 7.74 12.21 1.76
C LEU A 75 6.59 11.44 1.12
N SER A 76 5.36 11.92 1.33
CA SER A 76 4.19 11.41 0.64
C SER A 76 4.23 11.77 -0.85
N ASP A 77 3.45 11.09 -1.69
CA ASP A 77 3.31 11.43 -3.11
C ASP A 77 2.93 12.92 -3.32
N GLY A 78 2.12 13.47 -2.41
CA GLY A 78 1.80 14.90 -2.36
C GLY A 78 2.99 15.81 -2.03
N ASP A 79 3.94 15.37 -1.20
CA ASP A 79 5.15 16.14 -0.89
C ASP A 79 6.11 16.16 -2.08
N VAL A 80 6.19 15.06 -2.81
CA VAL A 80 6.98 14.97 -4.06
C VAL A 80 6.36 15.87 -5.13
N ALA A 81 5.04 15.84 -5.29
CA ALA A 81 4.32 16.72 -6.21
C ALA A 81 4.51 18.21 -5.85
N ALA A 82 4.41 18.56 -4.56
CA ALA A 82 4.63 19.92 -4.08
C ALA A 82 6.09 20.38 -4.28
N GLY A 83 7.05 19.49 -4.04
CA GLY A 83 8.48 19.74 -4.30
C GLY A 83 8.75 20.01 -5.78
N ARG A 84 8.16 19.20 -6.67
CA ARG A 84 8.28 19.39 -8.12
C ARG A 84 7.67 20.71 -8.59
N GLY A 85 6.48 21.07 -8.11
CA GLY A 85 5.85 22.34 -8.43
C GLY A 85 6.68 23.56 -7.99
N ARG A 86 7.33 23.48 -6.81
CA ARG A 86 8.25 24.52 -6.36
C ARG A 86 9.50 24.61 -7.23
N LEU A 87 10.07 23.48 -7.66
CA LEU A 87 11.20 23.45 -8.58
C LEU A 87 10.85 24.06 -9.94
N GLU A 88 9.70 23.70 -10.51
CA GLU A 88 9.23 24.26 -11.78
C GLU A 88 9.01 25.79 -11.68
N ALA A 89 8.41 26.26 -10.59
CA ALA A 89 8.24 27.70 -10.36
C ALA A 89 9.59 28.44 -10.19
N MET A 90 10.58 27.78 -9.58
CA MET A 90 11.92 28.36 -9.40
C MET A 90 12.67 28.42 -10.73
N ILE A 91 12.60 27.36 -11.54
CA ILE A 91 13.17 27.32 -12.90
C ILE A 91 12.53 28.41 -13.76
N ALA A 92 11.20 28.55 -13.75
CA ALA A 92 10.50 29.58 -14.50
C ALA A 92 10.95 31.00 -14.13
N ARG A 93 11.23 31.27 -12.84
CA ARG A 93 11.78 32.55 -12.39
C ARG A 93 13.21 32.78 -12.90
N ILE A 94 14.05 31.74 -12.87
CA ILE A 94 15.43 31.83 -13.37
C ILE A 94 15.43 32.11 -14.87
N ASP A 95 14.59 31.42 -15.65
CA ASP A 95 14.47 31.66 -17.09
C ASP A 95 13.99 33.09 -17.39
N GLN A 96 13.12 33.65 -16.55
CA GLN A 96 12.62 35.02 -16.69
C GLN A 96 13.70 36.08 -16.50
N GLU A 97 14.62 35.86 -15.56
CA GLU A 97 15.76 36.75 -15.28
C GLU A 97 16.91 36.56 -16.28
N LEU A 98 17.07 35.35 -16.83
CA LEU A 98 18.08 35.07 -17.87
C LEU A 98 17.66 35.54 -19.27
N ALA A 99 16.38 35.79 -19.50
CA ALA A 99 15.84 36.30 -20.76
C ALA A 99 15.88 37.84 -20.89
N THR A 100 16.38 38.53 -19.86
CA THR A 100 16.66 39.99 -19.82
C THR A 100 18.14 40.29 -19.90
#